data_AF-A0A6L6XQ09-F1
#
_entry.id   AF-A0A6L6XQ09-F1
#
_cell.length_a   1.000
_cell.length_b   1.000
_cell.length_c   1.000
_cell.angle_alpha   90.00
_cell.angle_beta   90.00
_cell.angle_gamma   90.00
#
_symmetry.space_group_name_H-M   'P 1'
#
loop_
_entity.id
_entity.type
_entity.pdbx_description
1 polymer ?
#
loop_
_entity_poly.entity_id
_entity_poly.type
_entity_poly.pdbx_seq_one_letter_code
_entity_poly.pdbx_strand_id
1 'polypeptide(L)'
;MRVQSAVLESYEEDGETAVLLDDQVLVLSPLAAFIVAAAGAGGVEVEDLHVALVAEFGAPPTDDPLAATRGAVETLIQTGALTEASPEPR
;
A
#
# COMPACT_ATOMS: atom_id res chain seq x y z
N MET A 1 -7.22 -10.13 -3.75
CA MET A 1 -7.49 -8.83 -4.42
C MET A 1 -6.13 -8.31 -4.80
N ARG A 2 -5.93 -7.94 -6.07
CA ARG A 2 -4.63 -7.43 -6.52
C ARG A 2 -4.67 -5.91 -6.52
N VAL A 3 -3.64 -5.29 -5.96
CA VAL A 3 -3.49 -3.82 -5.93
C VAL A 3 -2.13 -3.42 -6.47
N GLN A 4 -2.06 -2.25 -7.07
CA GLN A 4 -0.83 -1.66 -7.59
C GLN A 4 -0.70 -0.21 -7.16
N SER A 5 0.52 0.28 -7.09
CA SER A 5 0.82 1.67 -6.76
C SER A 5 0.39 2.60 -7.89
N ALA A 6 -0.26 3.70 -7.53
CA ALA A 6 -0.54 4.84 -8.42
C ALA A 6 0.43 6.01 -8.19
N VAL A 7 1.46 5.82 -7.35
CA VAL A 7 2.47 6.84 -7.06
C VAL A 7 3.34 7.10 -8.27
N LEU A 8 3.47 8.39 -8.63
CA LEU A 8 4.33 8.85 -9.71
C LEU A 8 5.79 8.95 -9.25
N GLU A 9 5.99 9.51 -8.06
CA GLU A 9 7.31 9.70 -7.47
C GLU A 9 7.22 9.65 -5.94
N SER A 10 8.28 9.17 -5.29
CA SER A 10 8.40 9.10 -3.84
C SER A 10 9.66 9.81 -3.38
N TYR A 11 9.54 10.54 -2.27
CA TYR A 11 10.65 11.20 -1.58
C TYR A 11 10.66 10.77 -0.12
N GLU A 12 11.85 10.47 0.41
CA GLU A 12 12.03 10.06 1.80
C GLU A 12 13.05 10.97 2.48
N GLU A 13 12.66 11.56 3.62
CA GLU A 13 13.51 12.41 4.45
C GLU A 13 13.12 12.22 5.92
N ASP A 14 14.11 12.12 6.80
CA ASP A 14 13.93 11.95 8.25
C ASP A 14 12.95 10.82 8.69
N GLY A 15 12.83 9.78 7.86
CA GLY A 15 11.94 8.63 8.12
C GLY A 15 10.48 8.87 7.77
N GLU A 16 10.16 10.00 7.14
CA GLU A 16 8.86 10.28 6.55
C GLU A 16 8.93 10.05 5.04
N THR A 17 7.85 9.49 4.47
CA THR A 17 7.75 9.28 3.02
C THR A 17 6.67 10.19 2.45
N ALA A 18 7.05 11.11 1.58
CA ALA A 18 6.13 11.87 0.76
C ALA A 18 5.96 11.21 -0.61
N VAL A 19 4.74 11.11 -1.10
CA VAL A 19 4.44 10.58 -2.43
C VAL A 19 3.71 11.61 -3.26
N LEU A 20 4.14 11.74 -4.52
CA LEU A 20 3.46 12.51 -5.54
C LEU A 20 2.41 11.63 -6.22
N LEU A 21 1.16 12.06 -6.09
CA LEU A 21 0.03 11.63 -6.89
C LEU A 21 -0.32 12.77 -7.85
N ASP A 22 -0.93 12.44 -9.00
CA ASP A 22 -1.33 13.35 -10.09
C ASP A 22 -1.14 14.87 -9.81
N ASP A 23 -2.00 15.46 -8.96
CA ASP A 23 -1.96 16.87 -8.58
C ASP A 23 -1.74 17.14 -7.08
N GLN A 24 -1.41 16.13 -6.27
CA GLN A 24 -1.28 16.25 -4.82
C GLN A 24 -0.10 15.48 -4.23
N VAL A 25 0.43 15.99 -3.12
CA VAL A 25 1.46 15.30 -2.31
C VAL A 25 0.83 14.78 -1.03
N LEU A 26 1.03 13.49 -0.74
CA LEU A 26 0.63 12.87 0.52
C LEU A 26 1.86 12.47 1.32
N VAL A 27 1.85 12.75 2.62
CA VAL A 27 2.81 12.18 3.55
C VAL A 27 2.23 10.88 4.08
N LEU A 28 2.98 9.79 3.92
CA LEU A 28 2.59 8.45 4.33
C LEU A 28 3.25 8.11 5.66
N SER A 29 2.49 7.38 6.49
CA SER A 29 3.09 6.67 7.63
C SER A 29 4.02 5.56 7.11
N PRO A 30 4.96 5.07 7.94
CA PRO A 30 5.85 3.97 7.54
C PRO A 30 5.10 2.72 7.04
N LEU A 31 3.96 2.40 7.66
CA LEU A 31 3.11 1.29 7.25
C LEU A 31 2.47 1.54 5.87
N ALA A 32 1.97 2.74 5.63
CA ALA A 32 1.39 3.11 4.34
C ALA A 32 2.45 3.14 3.23
N ALA A 33 3.62 3.71 3.51
CA ALA A 33 4.76 3.75 2.60
C ALA A 33 5.22 2.34 2.21
N PHE A 34 5.33 1.43 3.18
CA PHE A 34 5.64 0.04 2.93
C PHE A 34 4.60 -0.63 2.01
N ILE A 35 3.31 -0.40 2.26
CA ILE A 35 2.25 -0.98 1.42
C ILE A 35 2.37 -0.51 -0.03
N VAL A 36 2.54 0.80 -0.23
CA VAL A 36 2.67 1.42 -1.55
C VAL A 36 3.91 0.89 -2.29
N ALA A 37 5.04 0.79 -1.59
CA ALA A 37 6.29 0.28 -2.14
C ALA A 37 6.17 -1.21 -2.52
N ALA A 38 5.57 -2.03 -1.65
CA ALA A 38 5.38 -3.46 -1.91
C ALA A 38 4.40 -3.73 -3.06
N ALA A 39 3.37 -2.90 -3.23
CA ALA A 39 2.46 -3.01 -4.35
C ALA A 39 3.17 -2.73 -5.69
N GLY A 40 3.97 -1.66 -5.75
CA GLY A 40 4.73 -1.27 -6.92
C GLY A 40 3.88 -1.16 -8.20
N ALA A 41 4.53 -1.03 -9.36
CA ALA A 41 3.84 -0.99 -10.65
C ALA A 41 3.37 -2.39 -11.13
N GLY A 42 4.02 -3.47 -10.64
CA GLY A 42 3.68 -4.85 -11.01
C GLY A 42 2.45 -5.41 -10.29
N GLY A 43 2.00 -4.73 -9.24
CA GLY A 43 0.92 -5.15 -8.37
C GLY A 43 1.26 -6.33 -7.46
N VAL A 44 0.50 -6.45 -6.37
CA VAL A 44 0.65 -7.47 -5.34
C VAL A 44 -0.73 -7.98 -4.91
N GLU A 45 -0.84 -9.25 -4.55
CA GLU A 45 -2.04 -9.74 -3.87
C GLU A 45 -2.06 -9.26 -2.42
N VAL A 46 -3.22 -8.84 -1.94
CA VAL A 46 -3.39 -8.37 -0.54
C VAL A 46 -2.98 -9.42 0.48
N GLU A 47 -3.17 -10.69 0.17
CA GLU A 47 -2.74 -11.81 1.02
C GLU A 47 -1.19 -11.89 1.12
N ASP A 48 -0.47 -11.65 0.03
CA ASP A 48 1.00 -11.61 0.04
C ASP A 48 1.51 -10.35 0.77
N LEU A 49 0.82 -9.23 0.57
CA LEU A 49 1.08 -7.99 1.28
C LEU A 49 0.90 -8.16 2.79
N HIS A 50 -0.13 -8.90 3.22
CA HIS A 50 -0.36 -9.23 4.62
C HIS A 50 0.83 -10.00 5.22
N VAL A 51 1.32 -11.01 4.50
CA VAL A 51 2.51 -11.78 4.94
C VAL A 51 3.73 -10.87 5.08
N ALA A 52 3.97 -9.98 4.10
CA ALA A 52 5.07 -9.04 4.13
C ALA A 52 4.95 -8.04 5.31
N LEU A 53 3.75 -7.52 5.57
CA LEU A 53 3.49 -6.62 6.70
C LEU A 53 3.73 -7.29 8.04
N VAL A 54 3.29 -8.54 8.21
CA VAL A 54 3.51 -9.29 9.44
C VAL A 54 5.00 -9.60 9.64
N ALA A 55 5.72 -9.87 8.55
CA ALA A 55 7.17 -10.10 8.62
C ALA A 55 7.94 -8.83 9.02
N GLU A 56 7.54 -7.66 8.52
CA GLU A 56 8.22 -6.39 8.76
C GLU A 56 7.82 -5.74 10.11
N PHE A 57 6.53 -5.63 10.38
CA PHE A 57 5.99 -4.88 11.53
C PHE A 57 5.45 -5.76 12.66
N GLY A 58 5.41 -7.08 12.45
CA GLY A 58 4.73 -8.01 13.34
C GLY A 58 3.22 -8.06 13.12
N ALA A 59 2.57 -9.03 13.76
CA ALA A 59 1.12 -9.19 13.66
C ALA A 59 0.39 -8.08 14.44
N PRO A 60 -0.63 -7.43 13.85
CA PRO A 60 -1.45 -6.46 14.56
C PRO A 60 -2.25 -7.13 15.69
N PRO A 61 -2.52 -6.44 16.81
CA PRO A 61 -3.27 -6.97 17.94
C PRO A 61 -4.78 -6.98 17.66
N THR A 62 -5.22 -7.79 16.72
CA THR A 62 -6.62 -7.96 16.30
C THR A 62 -6.93 -9.45 16.08
N ASP A 63 -8.21 -9.81 16.20
CA ASP A 63 -8.68 -11.18 15.95
C ASP A 63 -8.65 -11.54 14.45
N ASP A 64 -8.64 -10.55 13.56
CA ASP A 64 -8.51 -10.73 12.11
C ASP A 64 -7.45 -9.79 11.50
N PRO A 65 -6.16 -10.19 11.52
CA PRO A 65 -5.07 -9.42 10.95
C PRO A 65 -5.19 -9.17 9.45
N LEU A 66 -5.78 -10.10 8.70
CA LEU A 66 -5.94 -9.95 7.25
C LEU A 66 -7.04 -8.93 6.91
N ALA A 67 -8.13 -8.90 7.68
CA ALA A 67 -9.13 -7.85 7.55
C ALA A 67 -8.56 -6.46 7.87
N ALA A 68 -7.67 -6.34 8.86
CA ALA A 68 -6.97 -5.08 9.13
C ALA A 68 -6.08 -4.64 7.95
N THR A 69 -5.35 -5.57 7.32
CA THR A 69 -4.59 -5.29 6.10
C THR A 69 -5.51 -4.82 4.97
N ARG A 70 -6.66 -5.49 4.75
CA ARG A 70 -7.64 -5.09 3.74
C ARG A 70 -8.16 -3.68 3.98
N GLY A 71 -8.51 -3.32 5.21
CA GLY A 71 -8.97 -1.97 5.56
C GLY A 71 -7.90 -0.89 5.31
N ALA A 72 -6.62 -1.19 5.59
CA ALA A 72 -5.52 -0.28 5.28
C ALA A 72 -5.35 -0.08 3.76
N VAL A 73 -5.44 -1.16 2.99
CA VAL A 73 -5.39 -1.12 1.52
C VAL A 73 -6.58 -0.33 0.95
N GLU A 74 -7.79 -0.57 1.43
CA GLU A 74 -8.99 0.18 1.03
C GLU A 74 -8.85 1.68 1.32
N THR A 75 -8.29 2.04 2.48
CA THR A 75 -7.99 3.43 2.81
C THR A 75 -7.03 4.05 1.81
N LEU A 76 -5.98 3.33 1.40
CA LEU A 76 -5.01 3.82 0.40
C LEU A 76 -5.56 3.86 -1.03
N ILE A 77 -6.55 3.03 -1.35
CA ILE A 77 -7.31 3.14 -2.60
C ILE A 77 -8.15 4.42 -2.57
N GLN A 78 -8.81 4.73 -1.44
CA GLN A 78 -9.62 5.94 -1.29
C GLN A 78 -8.79 7.23 -1.39
N THR A 79 -7.51 7.21 -0.97
CA THR A 79 -6.60 8.35 -1.15
C THR A 79 -6.02 8.46 -2.56
N GLY A 80 -6.18 7.42 -3.39
CA GLY A 80 -5.59 7.34 -4.72
C GLY A 80 -4.12 6.89 -4.72
N ALA A 81 -3.54 6.50 -3.58
CA ALA A 81 -2.18 5.99 -3.52
C ALA A 81 -2.05 4.57 -4.10
N LEU A 82 -3.13 3.80 -4.03
CA LEU A 82 -3.26 2.49 -4.67
C LEU A 82 -4.44 2.47 -5.64
N THR A 83 -4.40 1.52 -6.57
CA THR A 83 -5.54 1.15 -7.41
C THR A 83 -5.71 -0.36 -7.42
N GLU A 84 -6.95 -0.82 -7.60
CA GLU A 84 -7.20 -2.23 -7.91
C GLU A 84 -6.59 -2.55 -9.28
N ALA A 85 -5.73 -3.56 -9.32
CA ALA A 85 -5.14 -4.00 -10.58
C ALA A 85 -6.22 -4.75 -11.37
N SER A 86 -6.64 -4.19 -12.51
CA SER A 86 -7.49 -4.91 -13.45
C SER A 86 -6.73 -6.10 -14.04
N PRO A 87 -7.37 -7.26 -14.23
CA PRO A 87 -6.77 -8.32 -15.03
C PRO A 87 -6.55 -7.78 -16.45
N GLU A 88 -5.31 -7.78 -16.94
CA GLU A 88 -5.04 -7.41 -18.33
C GLU A 88 -5.90 -8.28 -19.27
N PRO A 89 -6.63 -7.70 -20.23
CA PRO A 89 -7.29 -8.48 -21.27
C PRO A 89 -6.20 -9.17 -22.09
N ARG A 90 -6.21 -10.51 -22.02
CA ARG A 90 -5.28 -11.38 -22.74
C ARG A 90 -5.52 -11.40 -24.24
#